data_AF-A0AA89BCL2-F1
#
_entry.id   AF-A0AA89BCL2-F1
#
_cell.length_a   1.000
_cell.length_b   1.000
_cell.length_c   1.000
_cell.angle_alpha   90.00
_cell.angle_beta   90.00
_cell.angle_gamma   90.00
#
_symmetry.space_group_name_H-M   'P 1'
#
loop_
_entity.id
_entity.type
_entity.pdbx_description
1 polymer ?
#
loop_
_entity_poly.entity_id
_entity_poly.type
_entity_poly.pdbx_seq_one_letter_code
_entity_poly.pdbx_strand_id
1 'polypeptide(L)'
;MDDTIYVPENILQPLFSASKTSSLPKALESLIKIARGTVGRSELASKNVFPTVLQLCQSLSNPAFGDLLLLSLKLLRNLCAGELSNQNSFIKEDGVQIVSSLFSCITFASDMDYRIMRMGLQVLGNISLAGKEHQHKHAVWHQFFPLEFAKIARVRSRDTCDPLCMVIYTCYEGNNEFSAELCSDQGLDILTEIIRTASAVFRNSARIVESVSRVKSGLPTGSADIDVLGYSLTILRDICACDDVMGKNEGSMDTVDLLLSSGLLELLLNLLCDLEPPALIRKATNQVQNQEAEHSYSTKLCPYKGFRRDLVAVIGNFTYQRKHVQDEIRQKNGILLLLQQCVTDDENPFLREWGIWSVRNLLEGNVENQRVVSELELQGSVNVPEIAGLGLRVEVDEKTRRAKLVNVS
;
A
#
# COMPACT_ATOMS: atom_id res chain seq x y z
N MET A 1 -37.88 -3.38 23.92
CA MET A 1 -38.23 -2.47 22.82
C MET A 1 -38.26 -3.34 21.57
N ASP A 2 -39.30 -3.26 20.76
CA ASP A 2 -39.49 -4.15 19.61
C ASP A 2 -38.28 -4.12 18.67
N ASP A 3 -37.57 -5.24 18.57
CA ASP A 3 -36.43 -5.48 17.65
C ASP A 3 -36.90 -5.74 16.20
N THR A 4 -38.12 -5.33 15.85
CA THR A 4 -38.66 -5.50 14.49
C THR A 4 -38.19 -4.36 13.60
N ILE A 5 -37.31 -4.67 12.66
CA ILE A 5 -36.90 -3.79 11.58
C ILE A 5 -38.12 -3.34 10.78
N TYR A 6 -38.40 -2.05 10.74
CA TYR A 6 -39.31 -1.46 9.75
C TYR A 6 -38.50 -0.98 8.56
N VAL A 7 -38.32 -1.84 7.55
CA VAL A 7 -37.81 -1.43 6.23
C VAL A 7 -39.02 -1.20 5.32
N PRO A 8 -39.18 0.00 4.74
CA PRO A 8 -40.35 0.30 3.94
C PRO A 8 -40.42 -0.56 2.67
N GLU A 9 -41.65 -0.88 2.25
CA GLU A 9 -41.92 -1.87 1.21
C GLU A 9 -41.34 -1.47 -0.16
N ASN A 10 -41.22 -0.17 -0.43
CA ASN A 10 -40.55 0.36 -1.62
C ASN A 10 -39.05 -0.01 -1.68
N ILE A 11 -38.42 -0.35 -0.55
CA ILE A 11 -37.04 -0.86 -0.51
C ILE A 11 -37.03 -2.39 -0.66
N LEU A 12 -37.98 -3.11 -0.06
CA LEU A 12 -37.99 -4.57 -0.09
C LEU A 12 -38.39 -5.15 -1.44
N GLN A 13 -39.43 -4.60 -2.09
CA GLN A 13 -40.00 -5.15 -3.32
C GLN A 13 -39.01 -5.23 -4.49
N PRO A 14 -38.18 -4.20 -4.77
CA PRO A 14 -37.17 -4.29 -5.83
C PRO A 14 -36.13 -5.39 -5.56
N LEU A 15 -35.70 -5.55 -4.31
CA LEU A 15 -34.73 -6.58 -3.91
C LEU A 15 -35.31 -7.99 -4.04
N PHE A 16 -36.58 -8.17 -3.67
CA PHE A 16 -37.29 -9.44 -3.81
C PHE A 16 -37.53 -9.81 -5.27
N SER A 17 -37.96 -8.84 -6.09
CA SER A 17 -38.13 -9.04 -7.52
C SER A 17 -36.81 -9.40 -8.22
N ALA A 18 -35.73 -8.68 -7.91
CA ALA A 18 -34.42 -8.93 -8.50
C ALA A 18 -33.81 -10.27 -8.06
N SER A 19 -34.01 -10.67 -6.80
CA SER A 19 -33.46 -11.91 -6.24
C SER A 19 -34.33 -13.15 -6.46
N LYS A 20 -35.62 -12.95 -6.81
CA LYS A 20 -36.67 -14.00 -6.83
C LYS A 20 -36.85 -14.69 -5.47
N THR A 21 -36.77 -13.92 -4.38
CA THR A 21 -36.95 -14.42 -3.01
C THR A 21 -37.87 -13.49 -2.21
N SER A 22 -38.39 -13.96 -1.08
CA SER A 22 -39.28 -13.20 -0.18
C SER A 22 -38.67 -12.90 1.19
N SER A 23 -37.37 -13.16 1.36
CA SER A 23 -36.65 -12.99 2.63
C SER A 23 -35.44 -12.11 2.41
N LEU A 24 -35.32 -11.03 3.18
CA LEU A 24 -34.26 -10.02 2.98
C LEU A 24 -32.84 -10.62 3.07
N PRO A 25 -32.48 -11.44 4.08
CA PRO A 25 -31.18 -12.10 4.09
C PRO A 25 -30.91 -12.94 2.82
N LYS A 26 -31.88 -13.75 2.39
CA LYS A 26 -31.76 -14.60 1.18
C LYS A 26 -31.67 -13.77 -0.09
N ALA A 27 -32.39 -12.66 -0.15
CA ALA A 27 -32.34 -11.71 -1.25
C ALA A 27 -30.94 -11.12 -1.39
N LEU A 28 -30.38 -10.60 -0.29
CA LEU A 28 -29.03 -10.04 -0.27
C LEU A 28 -27.98 -11.08 -0.66
N GLU A 29 -28.03 -12.30 -0.11
CA GLU A 29 -27.09 -13.36 -0.48
C GLU A 29 -27.16 -13.75 -1.97
N SER A 30 -28.37 -13.83 -2.52
CA SER A 30 -28.58 -14.13 -3.94
C SER A 30 -28.01 -13.02 -4.83
N LEU A 31 -28.32 -11.76 -4.51
CA LEU A 31 -27.85 -10.60 -5.25
C LEU A 31 -26.33 -10.43 -5.14
N ILE A 32 -25.72 -10.72 -3.97
CA ILE A 32 -24.26 -10.72 -3.79
C ILE A 32 -23.61 -11.72 -4.75
N LYS A 33 -24.21 -12.92 -4.93
CA LYS A 33 -23.69 -13.94 -5.86
C LYS A 33 -23.78 -13.45 -7.31
N ILE A 34 -24.90 -12.84 -7.70
CA ILE A 34 -25.11 -12.27 -9.05
C ILE A 34 -24.08 -11.15 -9.32
N ALA A 35 -23.89 -10.23 -8.38
CA ALA A 35 -23.01 -9.07 -8.52
C ALA A 35 -21.50 -9.41 -8.56
N ARG A 36 -21.11 -10.68 -8.38
CA ARG A 36 -19.70 -11.10 -8.56
C ARG A 36 -19.24 -10.99 -10.02
N GLY A 37 -20.14 -11.29 -10.96
CA GLY A 37 -19.86 -11.19 -12.39
C GLY A 37 -20.15 -9.80 -12.94
N THR A 38 -19.40 -9.37 -13.97
CA THR A 38 -19.63 -8.11 -14.68
C THR A 38 -21.05 -8.02 -15.24
N VAL A 39 -21.51 -9.07 -15.94
CA VAL A 39 -22.87 -9.16 -16.51
C VAL A 39 -23.94 -8.97 -15.43
N GLY A 40 -23.80 -9.66 -14.30
CA GLY A 40 -24.76 -9.55 -13.20
C GLY A 40 -24.81 -8.15 -12.59
N ARG A 41 -23.67 -7.43 -12.52
CA ARG A 41 -23.66 -6.03 -12.06
C ARG A 41 -24.40 -5.11 -13.02
N SER A 42 -24.15 -5.22 -14.31
CA SER A 42 -24.83 -4.40 -15.31
C SER A 42 -26.33 -4.69 -15.38
N GLU A 43 -26.74 -5.96 -15.23
CA GLU A 43 -28.16 -6.33 -15.12
C GLU A 43 -28.82 -5.71 -13.88
N LEU A 44 -28.18 -5.77 -12.72
CA LEU A 44 -28.71 -5.18 -11.48
C LEU A 44 -28.72 -3.65 -11.53
N ALA A 45 -27.74 -3.03 -12.21
CA ALA A 45 -27.73 -1.60 -12.48
C ALA A 45 -28.95 -1.19 -13.32
N SER A 46 -29.26 -1.92 -14.40
CA SER A 46 -30.44 -1.65 -15.25
C SER A 46 -31.78 -1.75 -14.52
N LYS A 47 -31.82 -2.50 -13.42
CA LYS A 47 -33.00 -2.68 -12.56
C LYS A 47 -33.07 -1.68 -11.40
N ASN A 48 -32.16 -0.70 -11.34
CA ASN A 48 -32.05 0.27 -10.25
C ASN A 48 -31.94 -0.38 -8.86
N VAL A 49 -31.30 -1.55 -8.76
CA VAL A 49 -31.11 -2.23 -7.47
C VAL A 49 -30.15 -1.46 -6.57
N PHE A 50 -29.19 -0.74 -7.17
CA PHE A 50 -28.16 -0.04 -6.42
C PHE A 50 -28.69 1.05 -5.47
N PRO A 51 -29.48 2.06 -5.91
CA PRO A 51 -30.05 3.06 -5.00
C PRO A 51 -30.89 2.44 -3.89
N THR A 52 -31.61 1.35 -4.19
CA THR A 52 -32.40 0.62 -3.20
C THR A 52 -31.53 0.02 -2.09
N VAL A 53 -30.39 -0.57 -2.43
CA VAL A 53 -29.47 -1.14 -1.43
C VAL A 53 -28.80 -0.02 -0.61
N LEU A 54 -28.52 1.13 -1.23
CA LEU A 54 -27.95 2.28 -0.51
C LEU A 54 -28.92 2.83 0.56
N GLN A 55 -30.20 2.98 0.20
CA GLN A 55 -31.27 3.36 1.13
C GLN A 55 -31.50 2.30 2.22
N LEU A 56 -31.35 1.01 1.88
CA LEU A 56 -31.42 -0.07 2.85
C LEU A 56 -30.30 0.06 3.89
N CYS A 57 -29.05 0.33 3.47
CA CYS A 57 -27.95 0.57 4.41
C CYS A 57 -28.27 1.69 5.41
N GLN A 58 -28.83 2.81 4.94
CA GLN A 58 -29.24 3.92 5.82
C GLN A 58 -30.31 3.49 6.83
N SER A 59 -31.28 2.68 6.41
CA SER A 59 -32.34 2.15 7.28
C SER A 59 -31.83 1.16 8.33
N LEU A 60 -30.67 0.54 8.10
CA LEU A 60 -30.05 -0.46 8.96
C LEU A 60 -28.95 0.11 9.87
N SER A 61 -28.93 1.43 10.10
CA SER A 61 -27.90 2.10 10.92
C SER A 61 -27.89 1.68 12.40
N ASN A 62 -28.93 0.99 12.88
CA ASN A 62 -28.98 0.47 14.25
C ASN A 62 -28.05 -0.76 14.42
N PRO A 63 -27.18 -0.79 15.44
CA PRO A 63 -26.27 -1.92 15.71
C PRO A 63 -26.95 -3.30 15.79
N ALA A 64 -28.21 -3.37 16.21
CA ALA A 64 -28.99 -4.61 16.27
C ALA A 64 -29.12 -5.31 14.90
N PHE A 65 -28.92 -4.59 13.79
CA PHE A 65 -29.07 -5.09 12.43
C PHE A 65 -27.74 -5.23 11.68
N GLY A 66 -26.63 -5.33 12.43
CA GLY A 66 -25.27 -5.38 11.89
C GLY A 66 -25.04 -6.46 10.83
N ASP A 67 -25.65 -7.64 10.95
CA ASP A 67 -25.53 -8.70 9.94
C ASP A 67 -26.16 -8.33 8.60
N LEU A 68 -27.35 -7.72 8.63
CA LEU A 68 -28.04 -7.26 7.43
C LEU A 68 -27.34 -6.05 6.81
N LEU A 69 -26.83 -5.13 7.64
CA LEU A 69 -26.05 -3.99 7.18
C LEU A 69 -24.77 -4.48 6.49
N LEU A 70 -24.08 -5.46 7.08
CA LEU A 70 -22.88 -6.05 6.51
C LEU A 70 -23.16 -6.74 5.16
N LEU A 71 -24.28 -7.46 5.03
CA LEU A 71 -24.68 -8.04 3.74
C LEU A 71 -25.02 -6.96 2.70
N SER A 72 -25.70 -5.88 3.12
CA SER A 72 -26.04 -4.76 2.25
C SER A 72 -24.79 -4.03 1.74
N LEU A 73 -23.83 -3.74 2.63
CA LEU A 73 -22.54 -3.14 2.25
C LEU A 73 -21.71 -4.07 1.35
N LYS A 74 -21.74 -5.39 1.58
CA LYS A 74 -21.10 -6.38 0.68
C LYS A 74 -21.70 -6.33 -0.71
N LEU A 75 -23.03 -6.20 -0.80
CA LEU A 75 -23.72 -6.06 -2.08
C LEU A 75 -23.34 -4.74 -2.75
N LEU A 76 -23.36 -3.61 -2.05
CA LEU A 76 -22.92 -2.31 -2.59
C LEU A 76 -21.49 -2.37 -3.13
N ARG A 77 -20.56 -2.95 -2.35
CA ARG A 77 -19.16 -3.08 -2.75
C ARG A 77 -19.05 -3.83 -4.07
N ASN A 78 -19.77 -4.94 -4.20
CA ASN A 78 -19.80 -5.68 -5.46
C ASN A 78 -20.44 -4.85 -6.57
N LEU A 79 -21.61 -4.25 -6.36
CA LEU A 79 -22.32 -3.46 -7.37
C LEU A 79 -21.49 -2.29 -7.91
N CYS A 80 -20.63 -1.67 -7.10
CA CYS A 80 -19.74 -0.60 -7.54
C CYS A 80 -18.50 -1.08 -8.30
N ALA A 81 -18.13 -2.36 -8.24
CA ALA A 81 -16.84 -2.83 -8.74
C ALA A 81 -16.72 -2.75 -10.27
N GLY A 82 -16.10 -1.68 -10.77
CA GLY A 82 -15.90 -1.44 -12.21
C GLY A 82 -17.20 -1.21 -12.99
N GLU A 83 -18.28 -0.82 -12.31
CA GLU A 83 -19.57 -0.53 -12.93
C GLU A 83 -19.87 0.97 -12.78
N LEU A 84 -19.50 1.74 -13.80
CA LEU A 84 -19.50 3.21 -13.77
C LEU A 84 -20.90 3.79 -13.51
N SER A 85 -21.96 3.15 -14.00
CA SER A 85 -23.34 3.59 -13.74
C SER A 85 -23.67 3.60 -12.24
N ASN A 86 -23.26 2.55 -11.51
CA ASN A 86 -23.50 2.46 -10.07
C ASN A 86 -22.57 3.40 -9.29
N GLN A 87 -21.32 3.54 -9.73
CA GLN A 87 -20.36 4.47 -9.10
C GLN A 87 -20.86 5.93 -9.20
N ASN A 88 -21.32 6.36 -10.39
CA ASN A 88 -21.92 7.68 -10.58
C ASN A 88 -23.21 7.85 -9.76
N SER A 89 -24.04 6.80 -9.70
CA SER A 89 -25.25 6.82 -8.86
C SER A 89 -24.92 6.96 -7.38
N PHE A 90 -23.81 6.41 -6.90
CA PHE A 90 -23.39 6.56 -5.50
C PHE A 90 -23.15 8.03 -5.15
N ILE A 91 -22.49 8.77 -6.04
CA ILE A 91 -22.25 10.22 -5.83
C ILE A 91 -23.56 10.99 -5.90
N LYS A 92 -24.42 10.68 -6.87
CA LYS A 92 -25.71 11.37 -7.06
C LYS A 92 -26.66 11.22 -5.86
N GLU A 93 -26.62 10.08 -5.18
CA GLU A 93 -27.50 9.74 -4.06
C GLU A 93 -26.83 10.01 -2.69
N ASP A 94 -25.86 10.92 -2.63
CA ASP A 94 -25.11 11.30 -1.41
C ASP A 94 -24.50 10.11 -0.66
N GLY A 95 -24.10 9.07 -1.39
CA GLY A 95 -23.60 7.81 -0.83
C GLY A 95 -22.38 7.99 0.07
N VAL A 96 -21.51 8.96 -0.23
CA VAL A 96 -20.33 9.27 0.61
C VAL A 96 -20.78 9.75 2.01
N GLN A 97 -21.77 10.64 2.08
CA GLN A 97 -22.34 11.14 3.33
C GLN A 97 -23.09 10.02 4.08
N ILE A 98 -23.79 9.14 3.37
CA ILE A 98 -24.47 7.98 3.96
C ILE A 98 -23.44 7.06 4.62
N VAL A 99 -22.35 6.71 3.93
CA VAL A 99 -21.29 5.87 4.52
C VAL A 99 -20.60 6.54 5.70
N SER A 100 -20.34 7.85 5.62
CA SER A 100 -19.80 8.63 6.75
C SER A 100 -20.73 8.61 7.97
N SER A 101 -22.05 8.72 7.74
CA SER A 101 -23.07 8.64 8.80
C SER A 101 -23.11 7.25 9.45
N LEU A 102 -22.96 6.18 8.66
CA LEU A 102 -22.86 4.82 9.17
C LEU A 102 -21.62 4.64 10.05
N PHE A 103 -20.48 5.21 9.65
CA PHE A 103 -19.25 5.17 10.44
C PHE A 103 -19.39 5.92 11.76
N SER A 104 -20.16 7.00 11.79
CA SER A 104 -20.45 7.74 13.02
C SER A 104 -21.24 6.92 14.04
N CYS A 105 -21.94 5.85 13.61
CA CYS A 105 -22.63 4.92 14.49
C CYS A 105 -21.73 3.81 15.06
N ILE A 106 -20.50 3.67 14.55
CA ILE A 106 -19.58 2.59 14.92
C ILE A 106 -18.82 2.98 16.19
N THR A 107 -18.88 2.13 17.22
CA THR A 107 -18.18 2.34 18.51
C THR A 107 -16.93 1.49 18.67
N PHE A 108 -16.70 0.52 17.76
CA PHE A 108 -15.64 -0.48 17.86
C PHE A 108 -15.73 -1.34 19.13
N ALA A 109 -16.94 -1.56 19.63
CA ALA A 109 -17.20 -2.43 20.79
C ALA A 109 -17.31 -3.92 20.41
N SER A 110 -17.46 -4.23 19.12
CA SER A 110 -17.68 -5.59 18.63
C SER A 110 -16.88 -5.92 17.36
N ASP A 111 -16.65 -7.20 17.08
CA ASP A 111 -16.06 -7.66 15.80
C ASP A 111 -16.89 -7.20 14.58
N MET A 112 -18.21 -7.10 14.76
CA MET A 112 -19.12 -6.61 13.72
C MET A 112 -18.81 -5.19 13.28
N ASP A 113 -18.41 -4.33 14.21
CA ASP A 113 -18.02 -2.94 13.93
C ASP A 113 -16.84 -2.87 12.97
N TYR A 114 -15.80 -3.68 13.21
CA TYR A 114 -14.63 -3.77 12.34
C TYR A 114 -15.01 -4.29 10.95
N ARG A 115 -15.91 -5.29 10.87
CA ARG A 115 -16.39 -5.86 9.60
C ARG A 115 -17.22 -4.86 8.79
N ILE A 116 -18.08 -4.08 9.45
CA ILE A 116 -18.89 -3.03 8.81
C ILE A 116 -17.99 -1.89 8.33
N MET A 117 -17.09 -1.38 9.19
CA MET A 117 -16.12 -0.35 8.84
C MET A 117 -15.28 -0.78 7.63
N ARG A 118 -14.70 -1.98 7.69
CA ARG A 118 -13.93 -2.55 6.58
C ARG A 118 -14.73 -2.60 5.28
N MET A 119 -15.97 -3.08 5.32
CA MET A 119 -16.80 -3.19 4.12
C MET A 119 -17.18 -1.82 3.56
N GLY A 120 -17.51 -0.85 4.42
CA GLY A 120 -17.78 0.53 4.00
C GLY A 120 -16.56 1.19 3.35
N LEU A 121 -15.36 1.00 3.92
CA LEU A 121 -14.12 1.50 3.32
C LEU A 121 -13.84 0.86 1.96
N GLN A 122 -14.15 -0.43 1.79
CA GLN A 122 -14.04 -1.09 0.48
C GLN A 122 -15.06 -0.58 -0.54
N VAL A 123 -16.27 -0.18 -0.11
CA VAL A 123 -17.20 0.54 -0.99
C VAL A 123 -16.55 1.84 -1.45
N LEU A 124 -16.03 2.65 -0.53
CA LEU A 124 -15.35 3.92 -0.87
C LEU A 124 -14.14 3.70 -1.78
N GLY A 125 -13.34 2.65 -1.57
CA GLY A 125 -12.22 2.31 -2.45
C GLY A 125 -12.67 2.05 -3.90
N ASN A 126 -13.76 1.31 -4.07
CA ASN A 126 -14.34 1.08 -5.40
C ASN A 126 -14.92 2.36 -6.02
N ILE A 127 -15.39 3.31 -5.20
CA ILE A 127 -15.87 4.62 -5.66
C ILE A 127 -14.69 5.51 -6.06
N SER A 128 -13.62 5.58 -5.26
CA SER A 128 -12.43 6.39 -5.55
C SER A 128 -11.70 5.96 -6.82
N LEU A 129 -11.81 4.67 -7.21
CA LEU A 129 -11.27 4.12 -8.46
C LEU A 129 -12.15 4.41 -9.71
N ALA A 130 -13.30 5.07 -9.55
CA ALA A 130 -14.28 5.22 -10.62
C ALA A 130 -13.87 6.25 -11.68
N GLY A 131 -13.88 5.82 -12.94
CA GLY A 131 -13.74 6.69 -14.11
C GLY A 131 -12.39 7.40 -14.21
N LYS A 132 -12.31 8.36 -15.14
CA LYS A 132 -11.17 9.30 -15.27
C LYS A 132 -11.44 10.64 -14.58
N GLU A 133 -12.65 10.84 -14.09
CA GLU A 133 -13.10 12.10 -13.53
C GLU A 133 -12.74 12.17 -12.05
N HIS A 134 -12.09 13.26 -11.65
CA HIS A 134 -11.65 13.47 -10.27
C HIS A 134 -12.81 13.67 -9.28
N GLN A 135 -14.05 13.79 -9.74
CA GLN A 135 -15.23 14.05 -8.91
C GLN A 135 -15.40 13.02 -7.78
N HIS A 136 -15.24 11.72 -8.07
CA HIS A 136 -15.38 10.67 -7.06
C HIS A 136 -14.32 10.80 -5.96
N LYS A 137 -13.06 11.01 -6.37
CA LYS A 137 -11.93 11.24 -5.44
C LYS A 137 -12.17 12.49 -4.58
N HIS A 138 -12.62 13.60 -5.17
CA HIS A 138 -12.96 14.83 -4.44
C HIS A 138 -14.08 14.64 -3.43
N ALA A 139 -15.17 13.97 -3.83
CA ALA A 139 -16.30 13.74 -2.94
C ALA A 139 -15.89 12.92 -1.70
N VAL A 140 -15.09 11.86 -1.89
CA VAL A 140 -14.57 11.05 -0.78
C VAL A 140 -13.58 11.86 0.05
N TRP A 141 -12.62 12.54 -0.58
CA TRP A 141 -11.58 13.26 0.15
C TRP A 141 -12.14 14.39 1.02
N HIS A 142 -12.96 15.29 0.46
CA HIS A 142 -13.52 16.42 1.24
C HIS A 142 -14.49 15.98 2.34
N GLN A 143 -15.15 14.84 2.20
CA GLN A 143 -16.04 14.32 3.24
C GLN A 143 -15.27 13.71 4.42
N PHE A 144 -14.08 13.15 4.15
CA PHE A 144 -13.35 12.34 5.14
C PHE A 144 -12.10 13.02 5.71
N PHE A 145 -11.38 13.78 4.88
CA PHE A 145 -10.18 14.47 5.30
C PHE A 145 -10.55 15.75 6.10
N PRO A 146 -9.85 16.06 7.20
CA PRO A 146 -8.88 15.20 7.89
C PRO A 146 -9.54 14.30 8.96
N LEU A 147 -10.69 14.72 9.50
CA LEU A 147 -11.19 14.24 10.79
C LEU A 147 -11.62 12.76 10.77
N GLU A 148 -12.37 12.33 9.76
CA GLU A 148 -12.85 10.94 9.69
C GLU A 148 -11.70 9.98 9.39
N PHE A 149 -10.78 10.34 8.49
CA PHE A 149 -9.57 9.54 8.26
C PHE A 149 -8.73 9.41 9.53
N ALA A 150 -8.55 10.48 10.30
CA ALA A 150 -7.82 10.43 11.56
C ALA A 150 -8.51 9.52 12.58
N LYS A 151 -9.84 9.61 12.73
CA LYS A 151 -10.61 8.72 13.62
C LYS A 151 -10.42 7.25 13.26
N ILE A 152 -10.53 6.91 11.98
CA ILE A 152 -10.41 5.53 11.49
C ILE A 152 -8.95 5.04 11.65
N ALA A 153 -7.96 5.88 11.38
CA ALA A 153 -6.55 5.52 11.55
C ALA A 153 -6.19 5.23 13.02
N ARG A 154 -6.75 6.02 13.97
CA ARG A 154 -6.54 5.83 15.42
C ARG A 154 -7.10 4.52 15.97
N VAL A 155 -7.97 3.82 15.24
CA VAL A 155 -8.45 2.47 15.59
C VAL A 155 -7.30 1.46 15.62
N ARG A 156 -6.26 1.68 14.81
CA ARG A 156 -5.06 0.83 14.70
C ARG A 156 -5.36 -0.66 14.45
N SER A 157 -6.43 -0.94 13.71
CA SER A 157 -6.76 -2.30 13.27
C SER A 157 -6.27 -2.54 11.86
N ARG A 158 -5.59 -3.67 11.64
CA ARG A 158 -5.17 -4.11 10.30
C ARG A 158 -6.35 -4.27 9.34
N ASP A 159 -7.51 -4.68 9.84
CA ASP A 159 -8.70 -4.96 9.02
C ASP A 159 -9.32 -3.67 8.47
N THR A 160 -9.17 -2.55 9.17
CA THR A 160 -9.64 -1.24 8.75
C THR A 160 -8.54 -0.42 8.07
N CYS A 161 -7.28 -0.60 8.48
CA CYS A 161 -6.14 0.14 7.95
C CYS A 161 -5.85 -0.22 6.49
N ASP A 162 -5.98 -1.49 6.08
CA ASP A 162 -5.82 -1.94 4.68
C ASP A 162 -6.68 -1.12 3.71
N PRO A 163 -8.03 -1.18 3.80
CA PRO A 163 -8.86 -0.43 2.88
C PRO A 163 -8.80 1.09 3.10
N LEU A 164 -8.46 1.56 4.31
CA LEU A 164 -8.21 2.99 4.56
C LEU A 164 -7.03 3.50 3.74
N CYS A 165 -5.89 2.79 3.78
CA CYS A 165 -4.70 3.16 3.03
C CYS A 165 -4.97 3.11 1.52
N MET A 166 -5.70 2.09 1.04
CA MET A 166 -6.14 2.03 -0.36
C MET A 166 -6.97 3.26 -0.75
N VAL A 167 -7.95 3.66 0.06
CA VAL A 167 -8.80 4.83 -0.21
C VAL A 167 -7.98 6.11 -0.26
N ILE A 168 -7.14 6.35 0.76
CA ILE A 168 -6.27 7.53 0.82
C ILE A 168 -5.36 7.58 -0.40
N TYR A 169 -4.64 6.48 -0.69
CA TYR A 169 -3.77 6.35 -1.85
C TYR A 169 -4.50 6.68 -3.14
N THR A 170 -5.63 6.02 -3.38
CA THR A 170 -6.40 6.19 -4.60
C THR A 170 -6.86 7.63 -4.78
N CYS A 171 -7.24 8.32 -3.69
CA CYS A 171 -7.69 9.70 -3.77
C CYS A 171 -6.56 10.67 -4.11
N TYR A 172 -5.41 10.61 -3.42
CA TYR A 172 -4.32 11.57 -3.67
C TYR A 172 -3.46 11.22 -4.89
N GLU A 173 -3.47 9.96 -5.36
CA GLU A 173 -2.68 9.54 -6.51
C GLU A 173 -2.99 10.41 -7.75
N GLY A 174 -1.97 11.14 -8.21
CA GLY A 174 -2.06 12.09 -9.32
C GLY A 174 -2.74 13.41 -8.99
N ASN A 175 -3.05 13.69 -7.71
CA ASN A 175 -3.64 14.94 -7.24
C ASN A 175 -2.69 15.66 -6.26
N ASN A 176 -2.01 16.70 -6.77
CA ASN A 176 -1.04 17.47 -5.99
C ASN A 176 -1.67 18.23 -4.81
N GLU A 177 -2.95 18.62 -4.90
CA GLU A 177 -3.66 19.31 -3.81
C GLU A 177 -3.84 18.37 -2.61
N PHE A 178 -4.37 17.16 -2.85
CA PHE A 178 -4.56 16.17 -1.78
C PHE A 178 -3.22 15.66 -1.22
N SER A 179 -2.20 15.55 -2.07
CA SER A 179 -0.85 15.25 -1.62
C SER A 179 -0.32 16.34 -0.68
N ALA A 180 -0.52 17.62 -1.01
CA ALA A 180 -0.14 18.74 -0.16
C ALA A 180 -0.93 18.75 1.17
N GLU A 181 -2.24 18.50 1.13
CA GLU A 181 -3.07 18.37 2.33
C GLU A 181 -2.61 17.21 3.23
N LEU A 182 -2.24 16.07 2.66
CA LEU A 182 -1.71 14.93 3.41
C LEU A 182 -0.35 15.23 4.06
N CYS A 183 0.42 16.17 3.51
CA CYS A 183 1.66 16.68 4.10
C CYS A 183 1.43 17.81 5.14
N SER A 184 0.20 18.27 5.35
CA SER A 184 -0.11 19.24 6.42
C SER A 184 -0.11 18.57 7.80
N ASP A 185 -0.05 19.35 8.89
CA ASP A 185 -0.12 18.86 10.27
C ASP A 185 -1.27 17.85 10.50
N GLN A 186 -2.43 18.11 9.90
CA GLN A 186 -3.60 17.24 10.02
C GLN A 186 -3.43 15.92 9.25
N GLY A 187 -2.73 15.96 8.13
CA GLY A 187 -2.37 14.77 7.35
C GLY A 187 -1.29 13.93 8.04
N LEU A 188 -0.27 14.58 8.63
CA LEU A 188 0.78 13.91 9.41
C LEU A 188 0.22 13.15 10.61
N ASP A 189 -0.82 13.67 11.23
CA ASP A 189 -1.57 13.02 12.30
C ASP A 189 -2.17 11.67 11.85
N ILE A 190 -2.73 11.62 10.62
CA ILE A 190 -3.29 10.40 10.02
C ILE A 190 -2.17 9.41 9.70
N LEU A 191 -1.12 9.89 9.03
CA LEU A 191 0.02 9.07 8.62
C LEU A 191 0.71 8.43 9.81
N THR A 192 0.90 9.18 10.90
CA THR A 192 1.51 8.67 12.12
C THR A 192 0.76 7.45 12.66
N GLU A 193 -0.57 7.47 12.62
CA GLU A 193 -1.41 6.35 13.07
C GLU A 193 -1.35 5.16 12.11
N ILE A 194 -1.33 5.41 10.79
CA ILE A 194 -1.10 4.38 9.76
C ILE A 194 0.26 3.72 9.97
N ILE A 195 1.31 4.50 10.17
CA ILE A 195 2.69 4.01 10.36
C ILE A 195 2.80 3.23 11.66
N ARG A 196 2.14 3.64 12.74
CA ARG A 196 2.10 2.85 13.98
C ARG A 196 1.46 1.49 13.76
N THR A 197 0.37 1.45 13.00
CA THR A 197 -0.32 0.20 12.62
C THR A 197 0.58 -0.66 11.73
N ALA A 198 1.12 -0.10 10.65
CA ALA A 198 2.02 -0.77 9.74
C ALA A 198 3.28 -1.28 10.46
N SER A 199 3.85 -0.52 11.40
CA SER A 199 5.01 -0.92 12.20
C SER A 199 4.71 -2.09 13.13
N ALA A 200 3.50 -2.13 13.72
CA ALA A 200 3.05 -3.27 14.50
C ALA A 200 2.87 -4.51 13.61
N VAL A 201 2.25 -4.34 12.43
CA VAL A 201 2.15 -5.40 11.41
C VAL A 201 3.54 -5.85 10.99
N PHE A 202 4.49 -4.95 10.73
CA PHE A 202 5.86 -5.24 10.32
C PHE A 202 6.59 -6.08 11.38
N ARG A 203 6.58 -5.66 12.65
CA ARG A 203 7.20 -6.41 13.75
C ARG A 203 6.61 -7.81 13.92
N ASN A 204 5.29 -7.94 13.76
CA ASN A 204 4.63 -9.25 13.80
C ASN A 204 4.90 -10.07 12.51
N SER A 205 5.09 -9.40 11.39
CA SER A 205 5.33 -9.99 10.07
C SER A 205 6.74 -10.51 9.86
N ALA A 206 7.70 -10.13 10.69
CA ALA A 206 9.01 -10.79 10.74
C ALA A 206 8.88 -12.32 10.95
N ARG A 207 7.75 -12.79 11.52
CA ARG A 207 7.32 -14.20 11.58
C ARG A 207 6.44 -14.65 10.40
N ILE A 208 5.74 -13.72 9.74
CA ILE A 208 4.84 -14.01 8.59
C ILE A 208 5.65 -14.24 7.31
N VAL A 209 6.77 -13.54 7.11
CA VAL A 209 7.64 -13.73 5.93
C VAL A 209 8.21 -15.16 5.84
N GLU A 210 8.19 -15.93 6.94
CA GLU A 210 8.52 -17.38 6.95
C GLU A 210 7.42 -18.26 6.32
N SER A 211 6.20 -17.75 6.16
CA SER A 211 5.00 -18.54 5.79
C SER A 211 4.35 -18.20 4.44
N VAL A 212 4.78 -17.11 3.78
CA VAL A 212 4.13 -16.65 2.54
C VAL A 212 4.77 -17.30 1.32
N SER A 213 4.00 -18.11 0.60
CA SER A 213 4.36 -18.53 -0.75
C SER A 213 4.50 -17.29 -1.64
N ARG A 214 5.61 -17.18 -2.39
CA ARG A 214 5.94 -16.11 -3.34
C ARG A 214 4.68 -15.49 -3.99
N VAL A 215 4.27 -14.31 -3.52
CA VAL A 215 3.06 -13.63 -4.03
C VAL A 215 3.39 -13.05 -5.40
N LYS A 216 2.66 -13.50 -6.43
CA LYS A 216 2.93 -13.15 -7.84
C LYS A 216 2.30 -11.83 -8.28
N SER A 217 1.50 -11.19 -7.43
CA SER A 217 0.77 -9.95 -7.76
C SER A 217 1.39 -8.72 -7.10
N GLY A 218 1.15 -7.56 -7.70
CA GLY A 218 1.28 -6.28 -7.01
C GLY A 218 0.14 -6.06 -6.01
N LEU A 219 0.10 -4.87 -5.42
CA LEU A 219 -0.99 -4.46 -4.54
C LEU A 219 -2.28 -4.20 -5.34
N PRO A 220 -3.47 -4.54 -4.81
CA PRO A 220 -3.70 -5.30 -3.57
C PRO A 220 -3.45 -6.81 -3.75
N THR A 221 -2.96 -7.46 -2.70
CA THR A 221 -2.62 -8.89 -2.65
C THR A 221 -3.74 -9.75 -2.09
N GLY A 222 -4.71 -9.15 -1.40
CA GLY A 222 -5.79 -9.85 -0.72
C GLY A 222 -5.47 -10.27 0.72
N SER A 223 -4.24 -10.00 1.19
CA SER A 223 -3.85 -10.09 2.60
C SER A 223 -3.82 -8.70 3.20
N ALA A 224 -4.71 -8.42 4.16
CA ALA A 224 -4.79 -7.11 4.80
C ALA A 224 -3.45 -6.70 5.44
N ASP A 225 -2.73 -7.65 6.05
CA ASP A 225 -1.41 -7.37 6.61
C ASP A 225 -0.44 -6.88 5.52
N ILE A 226 -0.33 -7.61 4.40
CA ILE A 226 0.58 -7.26 3.31
C ILE A 226 0.17 -5.93 2.64
N ASP A 227 -1.13 -5.72 2.47
CA ASP A 227 -1.68 -4.55 1.80
C ASP A 227 -1.51 -3.28 2.63
N VAL A 228 -1.68 -3.34 3.97
CA VAL A 228 -1.32 -2.25 4.89
C VAL A 228 0.14 -1.86 4.71
N LEU A 229 1.05 -2.84 4.72
CA LEU A 229 2.49 -2.57 4.57
C LEU A 229 2.77 -1.89 3.23
N GLY A 230 2.23 -2.44 2.13
CA GLY A 230 2.53 -1.96 0.79
C GLY A 230 1.97 -0.58 0.49
N TYR A 231 0.71 -0.31 0.85
CA TYR A 231 0.14 1.02 0.68
C TYR A 231 0.84 2.04 1.59
N SER A 232 1.18 1.67 2.84
CA SER A 232 1.93 2.57 3.73
C SER A 232 3.29 2.96 3.14
N LEU A 233 4.05 2.01 2.60
CA LEU A 233 5.33 2.30 1.95
C LEU A 233 5.16 3.21 0.72
N THR A 234 4.10 3.01 -0.05
CA THR A 234 3.81 3.83 -1.23
C THR A 234 3.50 5.27 -0.83
N ILE A 235 2.64 5.45 0.16
CA ILE A 235 2.28 6.75 0.73
C ILE A 235 3.53 7.46 1.28
N LEU A 236 4.32 6.75 2.07
CA LEU A 236 5.57 7.27 2.64
C LEU A 236 6.55 7.73 1.56
N ARG A 237 6.74 6.92 0.50
CA ARG A 237 7.64 7.25 -0.60
C ARG A 237 7.25 8.58 -1.24
N ASP A 238 5.96 8.75 -1.55
CA ASP A 238 5.47 9.93 -2.25
C ASP A 238 5.59 11.18 -1.37
N ILE A 239 5.21 11.07 -0.09
CA ILE A 239 5.26 12.19 0.87
C ILE A 239 6.70 12.63 1.16
N CYS A 240 7.62 11.68 1.31
CA CYS A 240 9.03 12.01 1.52
C CYS A 240 9.68 12.69 0.30
N ALA A 241 9.04 12.62 -0.87
CA ALA A 241 9.46 13.38 -2.06
C ALA A 241 8.83 14.79 -2.11
N CYS A 242 7.76 15.05 -1.35
CA CYS A 242 7.02 16.33 -1.36
C CYS A 242 7.64 17.41 -0.44
N ASP A 243 8.41 17.05 0.59
CA ASP A 243 9.01 17.98 1.57
C ASP A 243 9.89 19.07 0.93
N ASP A 244 10.38 18.88 -0.31
CA ASP A 244 11.19 19.87 -1.02
C ASP A 244 10.39 20.83 -1.92
N VAL A 245 9.15 20.47 -2.28
CA VAL A 245 8.34 21.23 -3.26
C VAL A 245 7.48 22.29 -2.55
N MET A 246 7.08 22.03 -1.31
CA MET A 246 6.27 22.92 -0.49
C MET A 246 7.20 23.77 0.37
N GLY A 247 7.61 24.94 -0.14
CA GLY A 247 8.55 25.85 0.51
C GLY A 247 8.38 25.91 2.04
N LYS A 248 9.47 25.63 2.76
CA LYS A 248 9.47 25.55 4.23
C LYS A 248 8.93 26.85 4.83
N ASN A 249 7.79 26.77 5.52
CA ASN A 249 7.41 27.82 6.47
C ASN A 249 8.38 27.75 7.66
N GLU A 250 9.00 28.87 8.02
CA GLU A 250 9.88 28.96 9.19
C GLU A 250 9.15 28.47 10.45
N GLY A 251 9.57 27.31 10.98
CA GLY A 251 9.02 26.71 12.21
C GLY A 251 8.22 25.41 12.04
N SER A 252 7.93 24.95 10.82
CA SER A 252 7.33 23.63 10.58
C SER A 252 8.35 22.53 10.83
N MET A 253 7.98 21.50 11.60
CA MET A 253 8.81 20.30 11.76
C MET A 253 8.84 19.55 10.42
N ASP A 254 10.03 19.11 10.00
CA ASP A 254 10.22 18.33 8.77
C ASP A 254 9.41 17.03 8.89
N THR A 255 8.57 16.73 7.90
CA THR A 255 7.73 15.52 7.90
C THR A 255 8.59 14.29 8.09
N VAL A 256 9.74 14.26 7.39
CA VAL A 256 10.72 13.19 7.52
C VAL A 256 11.30 13.10 8.94
N ASP A 257 11.60 14.21 9.63
CA ASP A 257 12.11 14.16 11.02
C ASP A 257 11.09 13.53 12.01
N LEU A 258 9.79 13.77 11.82
CA LEU A 258 8.73 13.10 12.60
C LEU A 258 8.71 11.58 12.33
N LEU A 259 8.84 11.20 11.06
CA LEU A 259 8.91 9.80 10.63
C LEU A 259 10.16 9.10 11.21
N LEU A 260 11.30 9.78 11.21
CA LEU A 260 12.55 9.29 11.78
C LEU A 260 12.43 9.09 13.29
N SER A 261 11.82 10.05 13.99
CA SER A 261 11.56 9.98 15.44
C SER A 261 10.68 8.79 15.84
N SER A 262 9.92 8.21 14.90
CA SER A 262 9.12 7.00 15.14
C SER A 262 9.92 5.68 15.08
N GLY A 263 11.21 5.74 14.71
CA GLY A 263 12.07 4.56 14.50
C GLY A 263 11.85 3.87 13.15
N LEU A 264 11.17 4.52 12.20
CA LEU A 264 10.81 3.94 10.92
C LEU A 264 12.03 3.59 10.07
N LEU A 265 13.06 4.45 10.04
CA LEU A 265 14.30 4.16 9.29
C LEU A 265 14.95 2.85 9.73
N GLU A 266 15.11 2.65 11.04
CA GLU A 266 15.68 1.43 11.59
C GLU A 266 14.83 0.20 11.23
N LEU A 267 13.51 0.30 11.31
CA LEU A 267 12.61 -0.76 10.89
C LEU A 267 12.79 -1.12 9.41
N LEU A 268 12.87 -0.13 8.52
CA LEU A 268 13.03 -0.36 7.08
C LEU A 268 14.40 -0.97 6.74
N LEU A 269 15.48 -0.51 7.38
CA LEU A 269 16.81 -1.09 7.20
C LEU A 269 16.87 -2.54 7.66
N ASN A 270 16.30 -2.84 8.83
CA ASN A 270 16.24 -4.20 9.35
C ASN A 270 15.43 -5.12 8.43
N LEU A 271 14.30 -4.64 7.92
CA LEU A 271 13.50 -5.39 6.95
C LEU A 271 14.28 -5.66 5.67
N LEU A 272 14.97 -4.65 5.12
CA LEU A 272 15.76 -4.83 3.90
C LEU A 272 16.93 -5.80 4.09
N CYS A 273 17.59 -5.74 5.25
CA CYS A 273 18.65 -6.68 5.66
C CYS A 273 18.12 -8.11 5.80
N ASP A 274 16.92 -8.25 6.38
CA ASP A 274 16.26 -9.53 6.58
C ASP A 274 15.82 -10.20 5.29
N LEU A 275 15.62 -9.48 4.18
CA LEU A 275 15.22 -10.09 2.92
C LEU A 275 16.38 -10.83 2.25
N GLU A 276 16.10 -11.95 1.57
CA GLU A 276 17.10 -12.64 0.75
C GLU A 276 17.74 -11.68 -0.27
N PRO A 277 19.07 -11.61 -0.46
CA PRO A 277 19.68 -10.67 -1.41
C PRO A 277 19.10 -10.77 -2.84
N PRO A 278 19.13 -9.68 -3.63
CA PRO A 278 18.69 -9.73 -5.02
C PRO A 278 19.37 -10.87 -5.79
N ALA A 279 18.66 -11.48 -6.74
CA ALA A 279 19.09 -12.75 -7.34
C ALA A 279 20.49 -12.69 -7.97
N LEU A 280 20.87 -11.55 -8.56
CA LEU A 280 22.21 -11.31 -9.10
C LEU A 280 23.29 -11.25 -8.01
N ILE A 281 23.00 -10.59 -6.88
CA ILE A 281 23.92 -10.51 -5.74
C ILE A 281 24.12 -11.90 -5.13
N ARG A 282 23.04 -12.65 -4.91
CA ARG A 282 23.12 -14.03 -4.39
C ARG A 282 24.00 -14.92 -5.28
N LYS A 283 23.85 -14.84 -6.60
CA LYS A 283 24.70 -15.57 -7.56
C LYS A 283 26.17 -15.13 -7.47
N ALA A 284 26.42 -13.83 -7.31
CA ALA A 284 27.76 -13.27 -7.13
C ALA A 284 28.45 -13.84 -5.88
N THR A 285 27.75 -13.80 -4.73
CA THR A 285 28.32 -14.24 -3.46
C THR A 285 28.61 -15.73 -3.46
N ASN A 286 27.72 -16.54 -4.06
CA ASN A 286 27.93 -17.98 -4.19
C ASN A 286 29.11 -18.35 -5.11
N GLN A 287 29.46 -17.52 -6.10
CA GLN A 287 30.65 -17.75 -6.94
C GLN A 287 31.96 -17.49 -6.19
N VAL A 288 31.95 -16.56 -5.23
CA VAL A 288 33.13 -16.21 -4.41
C VAL A 288 33.33 -17.22 -3.26
N GLN A 289 32.26 -17.77 -2.69
CA GLN A 289 32.27 -18.61 -1.48
C GLN A 289 32.51 -20.11 -1.68
N ASN A 290 33.11 -20.56 -2.79
CA ASN A 290 33.34 -21.98 -3.05
C ASN A 290 34.24 -22.73 -2.03
N GLN A 291 34.66 -22.13 -0.90
CA GLN A 291 35.49 -22.82 0.11
C GLN A 291 35.21 -22.56 1.61
N GLU A 292 34.40 -21.60 2.08
CA GLU A 292 34.22 -21.43 3.54
C GLU A 292 32.80 -21.05 3.97
N ALA A 293 32.23 -21.92 4.83
CA ALA A 293 31.07 -21.80 5.71
C ALA A 293 29.68 -21.53 5.09
N GLU A 294 28.75 -22.47 5.34
CA GLU A 294 27.30 -22.31 5.23
C GLU A 294 26.82 -21.16 6.15
N HIS A 295 26.94 -19.91 5.70
CA HIS A 295 26.15 -18.84 6.29
C HIS A 295 24.70 -19.03 5.85
N SER A 296 23.80 -19.24 6.81
CA SER A 296 22.36 -19.35 6.55
C SER A 296 21.87 -18.02 5.98
N TYR A 297 21.83 -17.90 4.65
CA TYR A 297 21.16 -16.77 4.01
C TYR A 297 19.72 -16.72 4.53
N SER A 298 19.25 -15.52 4.87
CA SER A 298 17.85 -15.34 5.23
C SER A 298 16.98 -15.85 4.08
N THR A 299 16.06 -16.76 4.39
CA THR A 299 15.11 -17.36 3.43
C THR A 299 13.87 -16.50 3.23
N LYS A 300 13.86 -15.29 3.81
CA LYS A 300 12.70 -14.40 3.82
C LYS A 300 12.46 -13.79 2.43
N LEU A 301 11.29 -14.09 1.87
CA LEU A 301 10.86 -13.62 0.55
C LEU A 301 10.15 -12.26 0.62
N CYS A 302 10.08 -11.56 -0.51
CA CYS A 302 9.27 -10.35 -0.63
C CYS A 302 7.76 -10.69 -0.48
N PRO A 303 7.01 -9.98 0.39
CA PRO A 303 5.57 -10.19 0.58
C PRO A 303 4.71 -9.90 -0.65
N TYR A 304 5.18 -9.04 -1.56
CA TYR A 304 4.52 -8.74 -2.83
C TYR A 304 5.53 -8.28 -3.89
N LYS A 305 5.11 -8.26 -5.16
CA LYS A 305 5.94 -7.81 -6.27
C LYS A 305 6.23 -6.31 -6.17
N GLY A 306 7.49 -5.92 -6.00
CA GLY A 306 7.93 -4.54 -5.83
C GLY A 306 8.23 -4.13 -4.39
N PHE A 307 8.02 -5.00 -3.40
CA PHE A 307 8.23 -4.66 -1.98
C PHE A 307 9.64 -4.16 -1.68
N ARG A 308 10.67 -4.84 -2.18
CA ARG A 308 12.06 -4.42 -1.97
C ARG A 308 12.31 -3.05 -2.58
N ARG A 309 11.77 -2.79 -3.78
CA ARG A 309 11.86 -1.47 -4.42
C ARG A 309 11.21 -0.40 -3.54
N ASP A 310 10.04 -0.67 -2.96
CA ASP A 310 9.37 0.31 -2.09
C ASP A 310 10.17 0.63 -0.84
N LEU A 311 10.75 -0.38 -0.18
CA LEU A 311 11.64 -0.16 0.96
C LEU A 311 12.82 0.76 0.58
N VAL A 312 13.50 0.42 -0.51
CA VAL A 312 14.66 1.18 -0.99
C VAL A 312 14.27 2.61 -1.36
N ALA A 313 13.12 2.80 -2.00
CA ALA A 313 12.63 4.11 -2.39
C ALA A 313 12.37 5.02 -1.18
N VAL A 314 11.72 4.51 -0.13
CA VAL A 314 11.49 5.27 1.11
C VAL A 314 12.81 5.62 1.80
N ILE A 315 13.73 4.65 1.93
CA ILE A 315 15.06 4.88 2.54
C ILE A 315 15.83 5.94 1.74
N GLY A 316 15.82 5.85 0.41
CA GLY A 316 16.48 6.82 -0.47
C GLY A 316 15.94 8.24 -0.28
N ASN A 317 14.63 8.40 -0.12
CA ASN A 317 14.02 9.71 0.10
C ASN A 317 14.36 10.27 1.49
N PHE A 318 14.43 9.44 2.54
CA PHE A 318 14.90 9.88 3.86
C PHE A 318 16.32 10.46 3.84
N THR A 319 17.19 9.98 2.96
CA THR A 319 18.59 10.43 2.91
C THR A 319 18.81 11.74 2.16
N TYR A 320 17.84 12.19 1.36
CA TYR A 320 18.02 13.35 0.50
C TYR A 320 18.25 14.62 1.33
N GLN A 321 19.41 15.25 1.13
CA GLN A 321 19.87 16.47 1.82
C GLN A 321 19.85 16.41 3.36
N ARG A 322 19.83 15.22 3.97
CA ARG A 322 19.78 15.05 5.43
C ARG A 322 21.02 14.33 5.96
N LYS A 323 22.08 15.09 6.26
CA LYS A 323 23.37 14.53 6.71
C LYS A 323 23.26 13.60 7.92
N HIS A 324 22.42 13.95 8.90
CA HIS A 324 22.24 13.13 10.10
C HIS A 324 21.68 11.73 9.79
N VAL A 325 20.73 11.63 8.85
CA VAL A 325 20.19 10.35 8.35
C VAL A 325 21.26 9.58 7.59
N GLN A 326 21.98 10.27 6.71
CA GLN A 326 23.08 9.67 5.95
C GLN A 326 24.14 9.05 6.87
N ASP A 327 24.48 9.75 7.97
CA ASP A 327 25.43 9.29 8.97
C ASP A 327 24.87 8.11 9.79
N GLU A 328 23.59 8.13 10.16
CA GLU A 328 22.94 7.01 10.86
C GLU A 328 22.97 5.72 10.03
N ILE A 329 22.64 5.82 8.73
CA ILE A 329 22.70 4.68 7.81
C ILE A 329 24.13 4.14 7.71
N ARG A 330 25.15 5.01 7.63
CA ARG A 330 26.56 4.58 7.64
C ARG A 330 26.91 3.84 8.93
N GLN A 331 26.52 4.34 10.09
CA GLN A 331 26.80 3.72 11.38
C GLN A 331 26.16 2.32 11.51
N LYS A 332 25.04 2.08 10.84
CA LYS A 332 24.36 0.78 10.76
C LYS A 332 24.86 -0.11 9.62
N ASN A 333 25.99 0.22 8.99
CA ASN A 333 26.54 -0.49 7.83
C ASN A 333 25.58 -0.55 6.61
N GLY A 334 24.64 0.40 6.54
CA GLY A 334 23.59 0.43 5.53
C GLY A 334 24.06 0.88 4.14
N ILE A 335 25.25 1.48 4.01
CA ILE A 335 25.83 1.84 2.69
C ILE A 335 25.99 0.59 1.82
N LEU A 336 26.60 -0.46 2.37
CA LEU A 336 26.80 -1.73 1.65
C LEU A 336 25.46 -2.41 1.34
N LEU A 337 24.52 -2.37 2.28
CA LEU A 337 23.18 -2.91 2.09
C LEU A 337 22.46 -2.23 0.91
N LEU A 338 22.55 -0.91 0.79
CA LEU A 338 21.92 -0.16 -0.30
C LEU A 338 22.63 -0.37 -1.65
N LEU A 339 23.96 -0.50 -1.66
CA LEU A 339 24.72 -0.82 -2.87
C LEU A 339 24.30 -2.16 -3.49
N GLN A 340 23.94 -3.16 -2.67
CA GLN A 340 23.43 -4.45 -3.15
C GLN A 340 22.11 -4.31 -3.93
N GLN A 341 21.40 -3.19 -3.78
CA GLN A 341 20.12 -2.94 -4.46
C GLN A 341 20.30 -2.26 -5.82
N CYS A 342 21.52 -1.90 -6.23
CA CYS A 342 21.82 -1.30 -7.52
C CYS A 342 21.85 -2.32 -8.68
N VAL A 343 20.94 -3.28 -8.68
CA VAL A 343 20.87 -4.37 -9.68
C VAL A 343 19.46 -4.54 -10.22
N THR A 344 19.33 -5.12 -11.40
CA THR A 344 18.04 -5.48 -11.98
C THR A 344 17.42 -6.66 -11.24
N ASP A 345 16.11 -6.63 -11.05
CA ASP A 345 15.35 -7.66 -10.34
C ASP A 345 13.92 -7.76 -10.92
N ASP A 346 13.54 -8.92 -11.43
CA ASP A 346 12.25 -9.12 -12.12
C ASP A 346 11.04 -9.02 -11.18
N GLU A 347 11.24 -9.35 -9.90
CA GLU A 347 10.22 -9.25 -8.86
C GLU A 347 10.12 -7.82 -8.33
N ASN A 348 11.11 -6.96 -8.62
CA ASN A 348 11.16 -5.58 -8.17
C ASN A 348 11.51 -4.63 -9.32
N PRO A 349 10.53 -4.36 -10.22
CA PRO A 349 10.71 -3.39 -11.28
C PRO A 349 11.22 -2.05 -10.73
N PHE A 350 12.19 -1.47 -11.43
CA PHE A 350 12.89 -0.23 -11.06
C PHE A 350 13.77 -0.29 -9.81
N LEU A 351 14.06 -1.49 -9.27
CA LEU A 351 14.95 -1.63 -8.11
C LEU A 351 16.32 -1.00 -8.34
N ARG A 352 16.94 -1.23 -9.51
CA ARG A 352 18.24 -0.68 -9.87
C ARG A 352 18.24 0.84 -9.80
N GLU A 353 17.24 1.47 -10.41
CA GLU A 353 17.09 2.92 -10.48
C GLU A 353 16.92 3.52 -9.08
N TRP A 354 16.05 2.92 -8.26
CA TRP A 354 15.86 3.34 -6.87
C TRP A 354 17.10 3.08 -5.99
N GLY A 355 17.83 1.99 -6.24
CA GLY A 355 19.10 1.71 -5.56
C GLY A 355 20.15 2.78 -5.88
N ILE A 356 20.34 3.10 -7.16
CA ILE A 356 21.26 4.16 -7.59
C ILE A 356 20.84 5.52 -7.02
N TRP A 357 19.55 5.84 -7.05
CA TRP A 357 19.02 7.07 -6.49
C TRP A 357 19.29 7.18 -4.98
N SER A 358 19.05 6.10 -4.25
CA SER A 358 19.30 6.04 -2.80
C SER A 358 20.78 6.21 -2.48
N VAL A 359 21.67 5.55 -3.23
CA VAL A 359 23.12 5.68 -3.05
C VAL A 359 23.59 7.09 -3.40
N ARG A 360 23.06 7.71 -4.46
CA ARG A 360 23.34 9.13 -4.77
C ARG A 360 22.98 10.01 -3.57
N ASN A 361 21.75 9.91 -3.08
CA ASN A 361 21.26 10.74 -1.96
C ASN A 361 22.07 10.50 -0.68
N LEU A 362 22.52 9.27 -0.45
CA LEU A 362 23.34 8.89 0.71
C LEU A 362 24.75 9.48 0.69
N LEU A 363 25.31 9.71 -0.50
CA LEU A 363 26.67 10.21 -0.71
C LEU A 363 26.73 11.72 -0.98
N GLU A 364 25.63 12.31 -1.44
CA GLU A 364 25.56 13.72 -1.78
C GLU A 364 25.84 14.60 -0.56
N GLY A 365 26.90 15.40 -0.64
CA GLY A 365 27.33 16.30 0.44
C GLY A 365 27.98 15.61 1.66
N ASN A 366 28.22 14.29 1.64
CA ASN A 366 28.77 13.54 2.78
C ASN A 366 30.09 12.83 2.44
N VAL A 367 31.20 13.46 2.84
CA VAL A 367 32.57 12.99 2.52
C VAL A 367 32.88 11.69 3.27
N GLU A 368 32.37 11.52 4.48
CA GLU A 368 32.55 10.33 5.30
C GLU A 368 31.90 9.10 4.64
N ASN A 369 30.72 9.26 4.07
CA ASN A 369 30.05 8.20 3.31
C ASN A 369 30.76 7.93 1.98
N GLN A 370 31.20 8.97 1.26
CA GLN A 370 31.99 8.82 0.03
C GLN A 370 33.29 8.04 0.27
N ARG A 371 33.93 8.28 1.42
CA ARG A 371 35.15 7.57 1.80
C ARG A 371 34.93 6.06 1.90
N VAL A 372 33.84 5.63 2.56
CA VAL A 372 33.47 4.21 2.67
C VAL A 372 33.37 3.56 1.29
N VAL A 373 32.75 4.24 0.33
CA VAL A 373 32.60 3.72 -1.05
C VAL A 373 33.93 3.73 -1.81
N SER A 374 34.77 4.75 -1.60
CA SER A 374 36.08 4.87 -2.26
C SER A 374 37.09 3.81 -1.81
N GLU A 375 36.89 3.25 -0.63
CA GLU A 375 37.71 2.18 -0.06
C GLU A 375 37.27 0.78 -0.54
N LEU A 376 36.20 0.68 -1.34
CA LEU A 376 35.76 -0.60 -1.91
C LEU A 376 36.67 -1.07 -3.04
N GLU A 377 37.07 -2.33 -2.97
CA GLU A 377 37.91 -2.97 -3.97
C GLU A 377 37.09 -3.84 -4.94
N LEU A 378 37.47 -3.79 -6.21
CA LEU A 378 36.86 -4.60 -7.26
C LEU A 378 37.34 -6.05 -7.16
N GLN A 379 36.43 -6.97 -6.84
CA GLN A 379 36.75 -8.40 -6.69
C GLN A 379 36.52 -9.23 -7.96
N GLY A 380 35.81 -8.69 -8.96
CA GLY A 380 35.54 -9.38 -10.22
C GLY A 380 34.17 -9.04 -10.82
N SER A 381 33.79 -9.77 -11.86
CA SER A 381 32.48 -9.65 -12.52
C SER A 381 31.67 -10.92 -12.38
N VAL A 382 30.35 -10.80 -12.27
CA VAL A 382 29.44 -11.94 -12.17
C VAL A 382 29.09 -12.44 -13.57
N ASN A 383 29.21 -13.74 -13.80
CA ASN A 383 28.75 -14.35 -15.05
C ASN A 383 27.22 -14.34 -15.12
N VAL A 384 26.68 -13.59 -16.08
CA VAL A 384 25.24 -13.51 -16.36
C VAL A 384 24.89 -14.46 -17.51
N PRO A 385 24.00 -15.45 -17.33
CA PRO A 385 23.67 -16.43 -18.36
C PRO A 385 23.15 -15.83 -19.66
N GLU A 386 22.42 -14.71 -19.62
CA GLU A 386 21.97 -14.04 -20.85
C GLU A 386 23.15 -13.51 -21.68
N ILE A 387 24.17 -12.96 -21.01
CA ILE A 387 25.38 -12.44 -21.67
C ILE A 387 26.20 -13.60 -22.23
N ALA A 388 26.36 -14.68 -21.46
CA ALA A 388 27.05 -15.89 -21.91
C ALA A 388 26.33 -16.56 -23.10
N GLY A 389 25.00 -16.57 -23.10
CA GLY A 389 24.18 -17.08 -24.21
C GLY A 389 24.33 -16.29 -25.51
N LEU A 390 24.77 -15.03 -25.43
CA LEU A 390 25.14 -14.20 -26.58
C LEU A 390 26.60 -14.40 -27.02
N GLY A 391 27.34 -15.33 -26.39
CA GLY A 391 28.76 -15.54 -26.65
C GLY A 391 29.65 -14.42 -26.11
N LEU A 392 29.20 -13.69 -25.07
CA LEU A 392 29.93 -12.58 -24.47
C LEU A 392 30.30 -12.89 -23.00
N ARG A 393 31.38 -12.29 -22.51
CA ARG A 393 31.74 -12.23 -21.07
C ARG A 393 32.12 -10.81 -20.69
N VAL A 394 31.94 -10.49 -19.41
CA VAL A 394 32.40 -9.22 -18.84
C VAL A 394 33.83 -9.42 -18.32
N GLU A 395 34.72 -8.51 -18.68
CA GLU A 395 36.07 -8.40 -18.15
C GLU A 395 36.29 -7.01 -17.58
N VAL A 396 37.24 -6.89 -16.66
CA VAL A 396 37.69 -5.59 -16.17
C VAL A 396 38.94 -5.22 -16.95
N ASP A 397 38.90 -4.09 -17.64
CA ASP A 397 40.08 -3.55 -18.31
C ASP A 397 41.10 -3.10 -17.25
N GLU A 398 42.29 -3.70 -17.23
CA GLU A 398 43.33 -3.45 -16.22
C GLU A 398 43.82 -1.99 -16.20
N LYS A 399 43.74 -1.29 -17.33
CA LYS A 399 44.22 0.11 -17.45
C LYS A 399 43.18 1.11 -16.97
N THR A 400 41.93 0.89 -17.34
CA THR A 400 40.83 1.83 -17.05
C THR A 400 40.05 1.45 -15.79
N ARG A 401 40.24 0.23 -15.27
CA ARG A 401 39.42 -0.42 -14.24
C ARG A 401 37.92 -0.42 -14.55
N ARG A 402 37.54 -0.27 -15.83
CA ARG A 402 36.15 -0.27 -16.28
C ARG A 402 35.76 -1.66 -16.79
N ALA A 403 34.49 -2.02 -16.60
CA ALA A 403 33.94 -3.23 -17.18
C ALA A 403 33.85 -3.12 -18.71
N LYS A 404 34.20 -4.20 -19.41
CA LYS A 404 34.17 -4.34 -20.87
C LYS A 404 33.54 -5.67 -21.25
N LEU A 405 32.71 -5.69 -22.28
CA LEU A 405 32.21 -6.92 -22.89
C LEU A 405 33.21 -7.43 -23.93
N VAL A 406 33.56 -8.71 -23.85
CA VAL A 406 34.44 -9.41 -24.79
C VAL A 406 33.79 -10.71 -25.27
N ASN A 407 34.16 -11.18 -26.46
CA ASN A 407 33.65 -12.45 -26.98
C ASN A 407 34.25 -13.64 -26.20
N VAL A 408 33.41 -14.63 -25.89
CA VAL A 408 33.84 -15.93 -25.39
C VAL A 408 34.42 -16.68 -26.60
N SER A 409 35.73 -16.98 -26.53
CA SER A 409 36.51 -17.60 -27.61
C SER A 409 36.10 -19.04 -27.88
#